data_AF-A0A9D9E2B1-F1
#
_entry.id   AF-A0A9D9E2B1-F1
#
_cell.length_a   1.000
_cell.length_b   1.000
_cell.length_c   1.000
_cell.angle_alpha   90.00
_cell.angle_beta   90.00
_cell.angle_gamma   90.00
#
_symmetry.space_group_name_H-M   'P 1'
#
loop_
_entity.id
_entity.type
_entity.pdbx_description
1 polymer ?
#
loop_
_entity_poly.entity_id
_entity_poly.type
_entity_poly.pdbx_seq_one_letter_code
_entity_poly.pdbx_strand_id
1 'polypeptide(L)'
;MEKELHVIREGNREIPKESAELFYAAALHLQSIFKSYPERTFLWLKSKMTNPSFSDLIFSYKNAIFAVIPVTTAGNSVIIPEDDRMLKSLLRMSAENDIVPCILPVRDGMEGWNLYDAAAFVRHSLQPVDPTKIGSDEKKEMSDWEMHDFAVQAVIRKLEETGLRIESYQTIPGIDPQLFFQDSDGKLSWITVRWFPYGKNEYWNDEFIEMMDRNIMSHAEYTGRPYRASVIIHMKDGKRPARGSAIEVDDPLIKEQKYS
;
A
#
# COMPACT_ATOMS: atom_id res chain seq x y z
N MET A 1 9.77 25.05 4.16
CA MET A 1 10.23 23.73 4.64
C MET A 1 10.09 22.79 3.45
N GLU A 2 11.16 22.63 2.67
CA GLU A 2 11.16 21.78 1.48
C GLU A 2 10.95 20.32 1.91
N LYS A 3 9.93 19.65 1.37
CA LYS A 3 9.75 18.22 1.55
C LYS A 3 10.81 17.54 0.70
N GLU A 4 11.81 16.97 1.34
CA GLU A 4 12.83 16.14 0.69
C GLU A 4 12.13 14.96 -0.01
N LEU A 5 12.29 14.85 -1.33
CA LEU A 5 11.60 13.83 -2.11
C LEU A 5 12.37 12.53 -2.00
N HIS A 6 11.84 11.57 -1.22
CA HIS A 6 12.47 10.27 -1.05
C HIS A 6 12.13 9.37 -2.26
N VAL A 7 13.00 9.37 -3.27
CA VAL A 7 13.05 8.30 -4.27
C VAL A 7 13.69 7.09 -3.59
N ILE A 8 12.92 6.03 -3.34
CA ILE A 8 13.48 4.79 -2.81
C ILE A 8 14.19 4.03 -3.93
N ARG A 9 15.51 3.90 -3.80
CA ARG A 9 16.36 3.05 -4.63
C ARG A 9 16.13 1.58 -4.33
N GLU A 10 15.11 0.95 -4.88
CA GLU A 10 15.05 -0.52 -4.92
C GLU A 10 14.43 -1.00 -6.24
N GLY A 11 15.14 -0.78 -7.35
CA GLY A 11 14.85 -1.43 -8.62
C GLY A 11 14.79 -2.94 -8.45
N ASN A 12 13.72 -3.57 -8.99
CA ASN A 12 13.54 -5.00 -9.24
C ASN A 12 14.44 -5.96 -8.42
N ARG A 13 14.51 -5.78 -7.10
CA ARG A 13 15.13 -6.80 -6.25
C ARG A 13 14.18 -7.96 -6.26
N GLU A 14 14.63 -9.05 -6.87
CA GLU A 14 13.95 -10.33 -6.79
C GLU A 14 13.63 -10.58 -5.32
N ILE A 15 12.34 -10.71 -5.03
CA ILE A 15 11.87 -10.95 -3.67
C ILE A 15 12.55 -12.26 -3.22
N PRO A 16 13.33 -12.25 -2.12
CA PRO A 16 13.98 -13.46 -1.67
C PRO A 16 12.96 -14.58 -1.49
N LYS A 17 13.29 -15.79 -1.95
CA LYS A 17 12.39 -16.94 -1.91
C LYS A 17 11.77 -17.15 -0.52
N GLU A 18 12.59 -17.02 0.52
CA GLU A 18 12.15 -17.15 1.92
C GLU A 18 11.12 -16.08 2.30
N SER A 19 11.28 -14.83 1.84
CA SER A 19 10.31 -13.76 2.07
C SER A 19 9.00 -14.03 1.35
N ALA A 20 9.05 -14.57 0.13
CA ALA A 20 7.86 -14.97 -0.61
C ALA A 20 7.14 -16.13 0.06
N GLU A 21 7.85 -17.18 0.50
CA GLU A 21 7.29 -18.32 1.22
C GLU A 21 6.61 -17.87 2.54
N LEU A 22 7.28 -17.00 3.30
CA LEU A 22 6.75 -16.43 4.53
C LEU A 22 5.47 -15.63 4.28
N PHE A 23 5.47 -14.79 3.24
CA PHE A 23 4.30 -14.04 2.80
C PHE A 23 3.14 -14.96 2.43
N TYR A 24 3.38 -15.97 1.58
CA TYR A 24 2.35 -16.89 1.13
C TYR A 24 1.76 -17.70 2.28
N ALA A 25 2.60 -18.20 3.19
CA ALA A 25 2.14 -18.94 4.37
C ALA A 25 1.22 -18.09 5.26
N ALA A 26 1.60 -16.83 5.53
CA ALA A 26 0.79 -15.89 6.28
C ALA A 26 -0.54 -15.56 5.57
N ALA A 27 -0.49 -15.29 4.27
CA ALA A 27 -1.67 -14.98 3.46
C ALA A 27 -2.67 -16.15 3.45
N LEU A 28 -2.18 -17.38 3.24
CA LEU A 28 -3.01 -18.59 3.24
C LEU A 28 -3.62 -18.87 4.61
N HIS A 29 -2.85 -18.64 5.68
CA HIS A 29 -3.35 -18.79 7.04
C HIS A 29 -4.53 -17.83 7.30
N LEU A 30 -4.34 -16.52 7.09
CA LEU A 30 -5.40 -15.52 7.26
C LEU A 30 -6.61 -15.80 6.36
N GLN A 31 -6.36 -16.19 5.10
CA GLN A 31 -7.42 -16.54 4.17
C GLN A 31 -8.23 -17.76 4.62
N SER A 32 -7.59 -18.75 5.27
CA SER A 32 -8.30 -19.90 5.82
C SER A 32 -9.22 -19.51 6.98
N ILE A 33 -8.80 -18.56 7.82
CA ILE A 33 -9.63 -18.01 8.89
C ILE A 33 -10.79 -17.20 8.28
N PHE A 34 -10.55 -16.35 7.29
CA PHE A 34 -11.61 -15.55 6.66
C PHE A 34 -12.75 -16.42 6.10
N LYS A 35 -12.43 -17.62 5.58
CA LYS A 35 -13.42 -18.59 5.09
C LYS A 35 -14.34 -19.17 6.18
N SER A 36 -13.97 -19.03 7.45
CA SER A 36 -14.83 -19.42 8.58
C SER A 36 -15.92 -18.38 8.91
N TYR A 37 -15.86 -17.21 8.27
CA TYR A 37 -16.85 -16.14 8.40
C TYR A 37 -17.70 -16.03 7.12
N PRO A 38 -18.89 -15.39 7.19
CA PRO A 38 -19.69 -15.10 6.01
C PRO A 38 -18.88 -14.35 4.94
N GLU A 39 -19.24 -14.55 3.66
CA GLU A 39 -18.56 -13.88 2.55
C GLU A 39 -18.53 -12.36 2.74
N ARG A 40 -17.41 -11.74 2.31
CA ARG A 40 -17.17 -10.28 2.39
C ARG A 40 -17.13 -9.70 3.81
N THR A 41 -17.07 -10.53 4.85
CA THR A 41 -16.86 -10.08 6.24
C THR A 41 -15.46 -9.48 6.43
N PHE A 42 -14.46 -10.11 5.82
CA PHE A 42 -13.08 -9.64 5.74
C PHE A 42 -12.77 -9.30 4.30
N LEU A 43 -12.10 -8.16 4.08
CA LEU A 43 -11.74 -7.69 2.74
C LEU A 43 -10.25 -7.43 2.66
N TRP A 44 -9.57 -8.07 1.71
CA TRP A 44 -8.21 -7.70 1.34
C TRP A 44 -8.22 -6.30 0.72
N LEU A 45 -7.45 -5.39 1.32
CA LEU A 45 -7.09 -4.12 0.70
C LEU A 45 -5.79 -4.28 -0.11
N LYS A 46 -4.88 -5.12 0.41
CA LYS A 46 -3.63 -5.50 -0.25
C LYS A 46 -3.25 -6.92 0.13
N SER A 47 -2.94 -7.73 -0.88
CA SER A 47 -2.48 -9.12 -0.72
C SER A 47 -1.49 -9.50 -1.81
N LYS A 48 -0.63 -8.56 -2.20
CA LYS A 48 0.40 -8.72 -3.23
C LYS A 48 1.68 -8.06 -2.72
N MET A 49 2.79 -8.77 -2.90
CA MET A 49 4.11 -8.23 -2.57
C MET A 49 4.45 -7.08 -3.51
N THR A 50 4.86 -5.96 -2.93
CA THR A 50 5.21 -4.72 -3.62
C THR A 50 6.44 -4.12 -2.96
N ASN A 51 7.26 -3.40 -3.71
CA ASN A 51 8.41 -2.72 -3.15
C ASN A 51 8.50 -1.30 -3.74
N PRO A 52 8.60 -0.25 -2.91
CA PRO A 52 8.53 -0.22 -1.44
C PRO A 52 7.14 -0.54 -0.86
N SER A 53 7.13 -1.04 0.38
CA SER A 53 5.91 -1.36 1.11
C SER A 53 6.12 -1.25 2.62
N PHE A 54 5.11 -0.78 3.36
CA PHE A 54 5.09 -0.87 4.83
C PHE A 54 4.39 -2.14 5.33
N SER A 55 3.60 -2.78 4.46
CA SER A 55 3.00 -4.10 4.63
C SER A 55 2.42 -4.55 3.30
N ASP A 56 2.65 -5.82 2.95
CA ASP A 56 2.08 -6.44 1.75
C ASP A 56 0.77 -7.21 2.03
N LEU A 57 0.39 -7.30 3.31
CA LEU A 57 -0.83 -7.96 3.77
C LEU A 57 -1.64 -6.96 4.58
N ILE A 58 -2.59 -6.31 3.90
CA ILE A 58 -3.48 -5.33 4.51
C ILE A 58 -4.92 -5.79 4.27
N PHE A 59 -5.68 -5.93 5.35
CA PHE A 59 -7.08 -6.30 5.27
C PHE A 59 -7.93 -5.42 6.17
N SER A 60 -9.24 -5.43 5.94
CA SER A 60 -10.21 -4.75 6.77
C SER A 60 -11.22 -5.73 7.36
N TYR A 61 -11.75 -5.35 8.53
CA TYR A 61 -12.91 -5.95 9.16
C TYR A 61 -13.74 -4.83 9.78
N LYS A 62 -14.99 -4.70 9.33
CA LYS A 62 -15.81 -3.50 9.55
C LYS A 62 -15.01 -2.23 9.18
N ASN A 63 -15.00 -1.20 10.03
CA ASN A 63 -14.26 0.03 9.78
C ASN A 63 -12.84 0.04 10.36
N ALA A 64 -12.27 -1.13 10.70
CA ALA A 64 -10.87 -1.25 11.13
C ALA A 64 -10.00 -1.84 10.01
N ILE A 65 -8.78 -1.33 9.89
CA ILE A 65 -7.76 -1.80 8.94
C ILE A 65 -6.61 -2.39 9.73
N PHE A 66 -6.08 -3.51 9.24
CA PHE A 66 -4.98 -4.26 9.84
C PHE A 66 -3.87 -4.41 8.80
N ALA A 67 -2.67 -3.95 9.12
CA ALA A 67 -1.48 -4.13 8.30
C ALA A 67 -0.56 -5.15 8.98
N VAL A 68 -0.21 -6.21 8.27
CA VAL A 68 0.46 -7.38 8.82
C VAL A 68 1.87 -7.51 8.25
N ILE A 69 2.85 -7.72 9.12
CA ILE A 69 4.19 -8.18 8.75
C ILE A 69 4.33 -9.65 9.21
N PRO A 70 4.43 -10.59 8.27
CA PRO A 70 4.87 -11.95 8.58
C PRO A 70 6.29 -11.95 9.14
N VAL A 71 6.53 -12.75 10.19
CA VAL A 71 7.85 -12.87 10.83
C VAL A 71 8.18 -14.33 11.07
N THR A 72 9.45 -14.70 10.93
CA THR A 72 9.93 -16.06 11.19
C THR A 72 10.07 -16.30 12.69
N THR A 73 10.01 -17.55 13.13
CA THR A 73 10.29 -17.92 14.53
C THR A 73 11.47 -18.90 14.64
N ALA A 74 12.28 -18.77 15.68
CA ALA A 74 13.20 -19.81 16.15
C ALA A 74 12.72 -20.36 17.50
N GLY A 75 12.10 -21.54 17.47
CA GLY A 75 11.41 -22.09 18.64
C GLY A 75 10.27 -21.17 19.07
N ASN A 76 10.34 -20.64 20.30
CA ASN A 76 9.35 -19.70 20.84
C ASN A 76 9.70 -18.23 20.63
N SER A 77 10.84 -17.93 19.99
CA SER A 77 11.31 -16.57 19.76
C SER A 77 10.94 -16.10 18.35
N VAL A 78 10.42 -14.87 18.25
CA VAL A 78 10.20 -14.20 16.96
C VAL A 78 11.53 -13.62 16.47
N ILE A 79 11.85 -13.86 15.21
CA ILE A 79 13.01 -13.27 14.52
C ILE A 79 12.49 -12.14 13.64
N ILE A 80 12.96 -10.93 13.92
CA ILE A 80 12.80 -9.77 13.04
C ILE A 80 14.07 -9.70 12.18
N PRO A 81 13.98 -9.44 10.87
CA PRO A 81 15.13 -9.07 10.07
C PRO A 81 15.93 -7.93 10.75
N GLU A 82 17.25 -7.96 10.66
CA GLU A 82 18.14 -6.96 11.30
C GLU A 82 17.82 -5.51 10.88
N ASP A 83 17.18 -5.35 9.73
CA ASP A 83 16.69 -4.08 9.22
C ASP A 83 15.27 -3.78 9.70
N ASP A 84 15.17 -3.10 10.84
CA ASP A 84 13.90 -2.66 11.44
C ASP A 84 13.16 -1.59 10.61
N ARG A 85 13.65 -1.18 9.43
CA ARG A 85 13.01 -0.18 8.57
C ARG A 85 11.58 -0.54 8.22
N MET A 86 11.28 -1.81 7.90
CA MET A 86 9.92 -2.23 7.57
C MET A 86 8.99 -2.11 8.78
N LEU A 87 9.45 -2.53 9.96
CA LEU A 87 8.67 -2.43 11.20
C LEU A 87 8.48 -0.97 11.63
N LYS A 88 9.52 -0.13 11.51
CA LYS A 88 9.42 1.33 11.72
C LYS A 88 8.43 1.97 10.76
N SER A 89 8.49 1.59 9.48
CA SER A 89 7.55 2.07 8.45
C SER A 89 6.13 1.65 8.79
N LEU A 90 5.89 0.37 9.16
CA LEU A 90 4.59 -0.11 9.60
C LEU A 90 4.06 0.71 10.78
N LEU A 91 4.85 0.90 11.84
CA LEU A 91 4.42 1.62 13.03
C LEU A 91 4.10 3.08 12.73
N ARG A 92 4.95 3.77 11.94
CA ARG A 92 4.70 5.15 11.52
C ARG A 92 3.43 5.26 10.68
N MET A 93 3.35 4.48 9.60
CA MET A 93 2.21 4.48 8.70
C MET A 93 0.92 4.15 9.43
N SER A 94 0.98 3.24 10.40
CA SER A 94 -0.19 2.83 11.16
C SER A 94 -0.67 3.91 12.13
N ALA A 95 0.25 4.59 12.81
CA ALA A 95 -0.08 5.72 13.68
C ALA A 95 -0.68 6.90 12.90
N GLU A 96 -0.15 7.18 11.70
CA GLU A 96 -0.61 8.30 10.87
C GLU A 96 -1.96 8.05 10.18
N ASN A 97 -2.38 6.78 10.02
CA ASN A 97 -3.52 6.42 9.17
C ASN A 97 -4.61 5.57 9.86
N ASP A 98 -4.62 5.50 11.20
CA ASP A 98 -5.57 4.69 11.98
C ASP A 98 -5.64 3.23 11.48
N ILE A 99 -4.45 2.62 11.35
CA ILE A 99 -4.28 1.21 11.00
C ILE A 99 -3.78 0.48 12.24
N VAL A 100 -4.21 -0.76 12.45
CA VAL A 100 -3.73 -1.63 13.51
C VAL A 100 -2.47 -2.36 13.02
N PRO A 101 -1.27 -2.06 13.54
CA PRO A 101 -0.04 -2.68 13.10
C PRO A 101 0.10 -4.07 13.73
N CYS A 102 0.23 -5.09 12.90
CA CYS A 102 0.29 -6.47 13.35
C CYS A 102 1.58 -7.16 12.90
N ILE A 103 2.10 -8.05 13.72
CA ILE A 103 3.03 -9.09 13.31
C ILE A 103 2.32 -10.45 13.30
N LEU A 104 2.74 -11.34 12.40
CA LEU A 104 2.24 -12.70 12.30
C LEU A 104 3.42 -13.67 12.33
N PRO A 105 3.72 -14.29 13.49
CA PRO A 105 4.75 -15.31 13.60
C PRO A 105 4.38 -16.57 12.83
N VAL A 106 5.02 -16.80 11.69
CA VAL A 106 4.75 -17.96 10.83
C VAL A 106 5.49 -19.18 11.37
N ARG A 107 4.72 -20.24 11.63
CA ARG A 107 5.21 -21.55 12.09
C ARG A 107 4.25 -22.65 11.64
N ASP A 108 4.66 -23.89 11.81
CA ASP A 108 3.77 -25.03 11.56
C ASP A 108 2.62 -25.07 12.58
N GLY A 109 1.43 -25.47 12.13
CA GLY A 109 0.27 -25.66 13.00
C GLY A 109 -0.28 -24.37 13.64
N MET A 110 -0.20 -23.22 12.95
CA MET A 110 -0.85 -21.99 13.44
C MET A 110 -2.35 -22.19 13.64
N GLU A 111 -2.85 -21.73 14.80
CA GLU A 111 -4.26 -21.75 15.17
C GLU A 111 -4.77 -20.34 15.49
N GLY A 112 -6.07 -20.12 15.28
CA GLY A 112 -6.71 -18.82 15.51
C GLY A 112 -6.09 -17.72 14.65
N TRP A 113 -6.20 -16.47 15.08
CA TRP A 113 -5.66 -15.32 14.35
C TRP A 113 -4.13 -15.33 14.25
N ASN A 114 -3.45 -15.77 15.31
CA ASN A 114 -2.00 -15.72 15.45
C ASN A 114 -1.39 -14.34 15.09
N LEU A 115 -2.16 -13.27 15.28
CA LEU A 115 -1.76 -11.88 15.11
C LEU A 115 -1.38 -11.29 16.46
N TYR A 116 -0.34 -10.46 16.48
CA TYR A 116 0.09 -9.72 17.66
C TYR A 116 0.31 -8.26 17.34
N ASP A 117 0.02 -7.38 18.30
CA ASP A 117 0.25 -5.94 18.17
C ASP A 117 1.75 -5.65 18.02
N ALA A 118 2.11 -5.05 16.89
CA ALA A 118 3.51 -4.79 16.56
C ALA A 118 4.14 -3.74 17.49
N ALA A 119 3.35 -2.77 17.97
CA ALA A 119 3.83 -1.73 18.88
C ALA A 119 4.10 -2.29 20.28
N ALA A 120 3.24 -3.20 20.77
CA ALA A 120 3.46 -3.95 21.99
C ALA A 120 4.69 -4.85 21.87
N PHE A 121 4.87 -5.48 20.72
CA PHE A 121 6.01 -6.36 20.46
C PHE A 121 7.35 -5.61 20.53
N VAL A 122 7.45 -4.41 19.96
CA VAL A 122 8.65 -3.55 20.10
C VAL A 122 8.92 -3.16 21.55
N ARG A 123 7.89 -3.15 22.42
CA ARG A 123 8.03 -2.97 23.88
C ARG A 123 8.22 -4.29 24.64
N HIS A 124 8.62 -5.36 23.95
CA HIS A 124 8.83 -6.70 24.51
C HIS A 124 7.59 -7.32 25.15
N SER A 125 6.40 -7.02 24.62
CA SER A 125 5.13 -7.60 25.04
C SER A 125 4.40 -8.23 23.86
N LEU A 126 3.94 -9.47 24.03
CA LEU A 126 3.06 -10.11 23.05
C LEU A 126 1.61 -9.86 23.46
N GLN A 127 0.92 -9.00 22.71
CA GLN A 127 -0.50 -8.74 22.87
C GLN A 127 -1.26 -9.32 21.68
N PRO A 128 -2.06 -10.38 21.87
CA PRO A 128 -2.85 -10.97 20.80
C PRO A 128 -3.83 -9.97 20.20
N VAL A 129 -3.92 -9.97 18.88
CA VAL A 129 -4.86 -9.15 18.11
C VAL A 129 -5.96 -10.07 17.59
N ASP A 130 -7.19 -9.75 17.97
CA ASP A 130 -8.39 -10.38 17.44
C ASP A 130 -9.18 -9.31 16.65
N PRO A 131 -9.12 -9.33 15.31
CA PRO A 131 -9.83 -8.36 14.48
C PRO A 131 -11.32 -8.23 14.82
N THR A 132 -11.97 -9.32 15.26
CA THR A 132 -13.41 -9.30 15.57
C THR A 132 -13.76 -8.52 16.83
N LYS A 133 -12.80 -8.37 17.74
CA LYS A 133 -12.95 -7.60 18.99
C LYS A 133 -12.56 -6.13 18.82
N ILE A 134 -11.78 -5.82 17.79
CA ILE A 134 -11.29 -4.46 17.51
C ILE A 134 -12.19 -3.75 16.49
N GLY A 135 -12.70 -4.47 15.49
CA GLY A 135 -13.54 -3.91 14.45
C GLY A 135 -14.84 -3.33 15.03
N SER A 136 -15.18 -2.14 14.55
CA SER A 136 -16.42 -1.44 14.89
C SER A 136 -17.13 -0.97 13.62
N ASP A 137 -18.46 -0.89 13.70
CA ASP A 137 -19.29 -0.29 12.64
C ASP A 137 -19.35 1.25 12.77
N GLU A 138 -18.69 1.81 13.79
CA GLU A 138 -18.52 3.25 13.93
C GLU A 138 -17.92 3.85 12.66
N LYS A 139 -18.58 4.88 12.13
CA LYS A 139 -18.12 5.56 10.91
C LYS A 139 -16.78 6.23 11.16
N LYS A 140 -15.77 5.81 10.42
CA LYS A 140 -14.43 6.40 10.42
C LYS A 140 -14.14 7.02 9.07
N GLU A 141 -13.58 8.22 9.08
CA GLU A 141 -13.11 8.90 7.87
C GLU A 141 -11.90 8.16 7.29
N MET A 142 -11.79 8.10 5.95
CA MET A 142 -10.62 7.52 5.29
C MET A 142 -9.37 8.39 5.48
N SER A 143 -8.27 7.74 5.86
CA SER A 143 -6.96 8.35 6.02
C SER A 143 -6.32 8.79 4.69
N ASP A 144 -5.22 9.55 4.77
CA ASP A 144 -4.47 9.97 3.58
C ASP A 144 -3.97 8.78 2.76
N TRP A 145 -3.48 7.74 3.44
CA TRP A 145 -3.07 6.50 2.80
C TRP A 145 -4.24 5.83 2.09
N GLU A 146 -5.40 5.68 2.73
CA GLU A 146 -6.58 5.05 2.11
C GLU A 146 -7.04 5.79 0.85
N MET A 147 -7.05 7.14 0.88
CA MET A 147 -7.39 7.95 -0.29
C MET A 147 -6.37 7.78 -1.42
N HIS A 148 -5.09 7.70 -1.07
CA HIS A 148 -4.01 7.54 -2.04
C HIS A 148 -3.97 6.12 -2.63
N ASP A 149 -4.15 5.10 -1.81
CA ASP A 149 -4.25 3.70 -2.23
C ASP A 149 -5.42 3.54 -3.21
N PHE A 150 -6.59 4.07 -2.86
CA PHE A 150 -7.76 4.08 -3.75
C PHE A 150 -7.44 4.70 -5.12
N ALA A 151 -6.76 5.85 -5.15
CA ALA A 151 -6.39 6.52 -6.38
C ALA A 151 -5.42 5.70 -7.23
N VAL A 152 -4.43 5.06 -6.60
CA VAL A 152 -3.51 4.15 -7.29
C VAL A 152 -4.26 2.96 -7.87
N GLN A 153 -5.19 2.35 -7.13
CA GLN A 153 -6.00 1.24 -7.63
C GLN A 153 -6.90 1.65 -8.81
N ALA A 154 -7.47 2.86 -8.80
CA ALA A 154 -8.23 3.38 -9.93
C ALA A 154 -7.37 3.51 -11.20
N VAL A 155 -6.13 3.99 -11.06
CA VAL A 155 -5.16 4.09 -12.16
C VAL A 155 -4.74 2.70 -12.67
N ILE A 156 -4.44 1.76 -11.77
CA ILE A 156 -4.13 0.37 -12.13
C ILE A 156 -5.25 -0.22 -12.98
N ARG A 157 -6.50 -0.13 -12.48
CA ARG A 157 -7.67 -0.65 -13.18
C ARG A 157 -7.81 -0.05 -14.58
N LYS A 158 -7.63 1.27 -14.72
CA LYS A 158 -7.72 1.95 -16.02
C LYS A 158 -6.67 1.43 -17.01
N LEU A 159 -5.44 1.21 -16.56
CA LEU A 159 -4.35 0.70 -17.39
C LEU A 159 -4.59 -0.75 -17.80
N GLU A 160 -5.03 -1.59 -16.87
CA GLU A 160 -5.39 -2.98 -17.16
C GLU A 160 -6.57 -3.09 -18.13
N GLU A 161 -7.58 -2.23 -18.01
CA GLU A 161 -8.69 -2.13 -18.98
C GLU A 161 -8.21 -1.74 -20.40
N THR A 162 -7.07 -1.06 -20.51
CA THR A 162 -6.41 -0.77 -21.81
C THR A 162 -5.44 -1.85 -22.28
N GLY A 163 -5.30 -2.95 -21.53
CA GLY A 163 -4.40 -4.07 -21.84
C GLY A 163 -2.94 -3.83 -21.49
N LEU A 164 -2.62 -2.79 -20.71
CA LEU A 164 -1.25 -2.52 -20.27
C LEU A 164 -0.90 -3.38 -19.05
N ARG A 165 0.34 -3.86 -19.01
CA ARG A 165 0.83 -4.73 -17.92
C ARG A 165 1.50 -3.89 -16.83
N ILE A 166 0.96 -3.97 -15.62
CA ILE A 166 1.59 -3.41 -14.42
C ILE A 166 2.73 -4.33 -13.96
N GLU A 167 3.93 -3.78 -13.82
CA GLU A 167 5.10 -4.50 -13.30
C GLU A 167 5.15 -4.42 -11.77
N SER A 168 5.01 -3.21 -11.22
CA SER A 168 4.98 -2.99 -9.78
C SER A 168 4.21 -1.72 -9.44
N TYR A 169 3.75 -1.63 -8.19
CA TYR A 169 3.14 -0.42 -7.66
C TYR A 169 3.38 -0.31 -6.16
N GLN A 170 3.20 0.89 -5.61
CA GLN A 170 3.24 1.17 -4.18
C GLN A 170 2.27 2.31 -3.86
N THR A 171 1.81 2.37 -2.60
CA THR A 171 0.78 3.32 -2.17
C THR A 171 1.19 4.14 -0.95
N ILE A 172 2.49 4.24 -0.67
CA ILE A 172 3.04 5.04 0.41
C ILE A 172 2.99 6.53 0.01
N PRO A 173 2.22 7.37 0.72
CA PRO A 173 2.14 8.79 0.41
C PRO A 173 3.52 9.45 0.48
N GLY A 174 3.85 10.23 -0.54
CA GLY A 174 5.12 10.98 -0.61
C GLY A 174 6.33 10.19 -1.11
N ILE A 175 6.15 8.93 -1.51
CA ILE A 175 7.16 8.15 -2.21
C ILE A 175 6.76 8.07 -3.68
N ASP A 176 7.65 8.41 -4.60
CA ASP A 176 7.37 8.41 -6.04
C ASP A 176 8.41 7.57 -6.81
N PRO A 177 8.04 6.96 -7.95
CA PRO A 177 6.70 6.92 -8.53
C PRO A 177 5.80 5.86 -7.86
N GLN A 178 4.48 5.92 -8.12
CA GLN A 178 3.53 4.94 -7.56
C GLN A 178 3.41 3.68 -8.41
N LEU A 179 3.65 3.73 -9.73
CA LEU A 179 3.51 2.57 -10.61
C LEU A 179 4.67 2.49 -11.59
N PHE A 180 5.05 1.26 -11.91
CA PHE A 180 5.84 0.89 -13.07
C PHE A 180 5.03 -0.06 -13.96
N PHE A 181 5.08 0.16 -15.27
CA PHE A 181 4.32 -0.61 -16.25
C PHE A 181 5.08 -0.72 -17.57
N GLN A 182 4.74 -1.72 -18.37
CA GLN A 182 5.22 -1.80 -19.75
C GLN A 182 4.32 -0.93 -20.63
N ASP A 183 4.91 0.07 -21.28
CA ASP A 183 4.18 0.90 -22.26
C ASP A 183 3.96 0.16 -23.58
N SER A 184 3.28 0.83 -24.53
CA SER A 184 2.97 0.27 -25.85
C SER A 184 4.19 -0.11 -26.69
N ASP A 185 5.37 0.45 -26.36
CA ASP A 185 6.64 0.14 -27.03
C ASP A 185 7.42 -0.98 -26.29
N GLY A 186 6.85 -1.53 -25.22
CA GLY A 186 7.47 -2.55 -24.37
C GLY A 186 8.53 -1.99 -23.41
N LYS A 187 8.60 -0.67 -23.20
CA LYS A 187 9.56 -0.05 -22.28
C LYS A 187 8.98 0.05 -20.88
N LEU A 188 9.87 -0.03 -19.88
CA LEU A 188 9.51 0.18 -18.48
C LEU A 188 9.29 1.68 -18.20
N SER A 189 8.04 2.08 -18.22
CA SER A 189 7.55 3.43 -17.95
C SER A 189 6.98 3.53 -16.53
N TRP A 190 6.84 4.74 -16.00
CA TRP A 190 6.33 4.96 -14.63
C TRP A 190 5.27 6.06 -14.56
N ILE A 191 4.44 5.96 -13.53
CA ILE A 191 3.34 6.90 -13.29
C ILE A 191 3.44 7.46 -11.88
N THR A 192 3.40 8.78 -11.78
CA THR A 192 3.11 9.46 -10.52
C THR A 192 1.61 9.70 -10.41
N VAL A 193 1.01 9.25 -9.32
CA VAL A 193 -0.43 9.37 -9.05
C VAL A 193 -0.68 10.42 -8.00
N ARG A 194 -1.64 11.30 -8.25
CA ARG A 194 -2.17 12.24 -7.25
C ARG A 194 -3.68 12.23 -7.31
N TRP A 195 -4.30 12.41 -6.14
CA TRP A 195 -5.74 12.56 -6.04
C TRP A 195 -6.09 13.98 -5.62
N PHE A 196 -7.24 14.46 -6.10
CA PHE A 196 -7.75 15.80 -5.80
C PHE A 196 -9.23 15.73 -5.43
N PRO A 197 -9.71 16.56 -4.48
CA PRO A 197 -11.14 16.72 -4.26
C PRO A 197 -11.82 17.27 -5.50
N TYR A 198 -13.05 16.85 -5.78
CA TYR A 198 -13.89 17.47 -6.79
C TYR A 198 -14.01 18.99 -6.57
N GLY A 199 -13.90 19.76 -7.66
CA GLY A 199 -13.92 21.23 -7.62
C GLY A 199 -12.63 21.88 -7.10
N LYS A 200 -11.58 21.10 -6.81
CA LYS A 200 -10.22 21.61 -6.64
C LYS A 200 -9.42 21.37 -7.92
N ASN A 201 -8.57 22.34 -8.25
CA ASN A 201 -7.77 22.26 -9.47
C ASN A 201 -6.69 21.18 -9.33
N GLU A 202 -6.40 20.51 -10.44
CA GLU A 202 -5.20 19.70 -10.61
C GLU A 202 -3.99 20.60 -10.35
N TYR A 203 -3.31 20.40 -9.23
CA TYR A 203 -2.10 21.13 -8.93
C TYR A 203 -0.90 20.24 -9.16
N TRP A 204 -0.39 20.34 -10.38
CA TRP A 204 0.91 19.82 -10.78
C TRP A 204 1.86 21.01 -10.81
N ASN A 205 2.81 21.09 -9.87
CA ASN A 205 3.87 22.10 -9.88
C ASN A 205 4.97 21.64 -10.85
N ASP A 206 5.20 22.39 -11.92
CA ASP A 206 6.19 22.04 -12.95
C ASP A 206 7.60 21.88 -12.38
N GLU A 207 8.05 22.77 -11.49
CA GLU A 207 9.38 22.65 -10.85
C GLU A 207 9.49 21.36 -10.03
N PHE A 208 8.43 21.05 -9.26
CA PHE A 208 8.37 19.83 -8.47
C PHE A 208 8.46 18.60 -9.36
N ILE A 209 7.80 18.64 -10.51
CA ILE A 209 7.73 17.45 -11.35
C ILE A 209 9.00 17.26 -12.15
N GLU A 210 9.57 18.33 -12.69
CA GLU A 210 10.89 18.24 -13.28
C GLU A 210 11.93 17.70 -12.28
N MET A 211 11.86 18.12 -11.01
CA MET A 211 12.72 17.57 -9.97
C MET A 211 12.48 16.07 -9.77
N MET A 212 11.23 15.63 -9.63
CA MET A 212 10.90 14.20 -9.49
C MET A 212 11.42 13.40 -10.67
N ASP A 213 11.14 13.85 -11.89
CA ASP A 213 11.51 13.10 -13.07
C ASP A 213 13.03 13.08 -13.25
N ARG A 214 13.75 14.18 -12.97
CA ARG A 214 15.23 14.16 -12.93
C ARG A 214 15.74 13.15 -11.91
N ASN A 215 15.14 13.08 -10.73
CA ASN A 215 15.54 12.12 -9.70
C ASN A 215 15.28 10.68 -10.13
N ILE A 216 14.12 10.38 -10.73
CA ILE A 216 13.79 9.04 -11.26
C ILE A 216 14.73 8.71 -12.43
N MET A 217 14.78 9.56 -13.47
CA MET A 217 15.64 9.40 -14.67
C MET A 217 17.15 9.31 -14.37
N SER A 218 17.61 9.77 -13.21
CA SER A 218 19.00 9.59 -12.79
C SER A 218 19.39 8.12 -12.58
N HIS A 219 18.41 7.20 -12.56
CA HIS A 219 18.62 5.77 -12.43
C HIS A 219 18.60 5.11 -13.82
N ALA A 220 19.74 4.54 -14.21
CA ALA A 220 19.95 4.00 -15.56
C ALA A 220 18.98 2.86 -15.98
N GLU A 221 18.32 2.23 -15.01
CA GLU A 221 17.32 1.18 -15.22
C GLU A 221 15.95 1.72 -15.69
N TYR A 222 15.67 3.00 -15.49
CA TYR A 222 14.42 3.64 -15.88
C TYR A 222 14.58 4.29 -17.26
N THR A 223 14.23 3.51 -18.29
CA THR A 223 14.45 3.86 -19.72
C THR A 223 13.17 4.25 -20.46
N GLY A 224 12.01 4.12 -19.82
CA GLY A 224 10.71 4.48 -20.36
C GLY A 224 10.37 5.96 -20.21
N ARG A 225 9.08 6.25 -20.36
CA ARG A 225 8.52 7.61 -20.34
C ARG A 225 7.89 7.89 -18.96
N PRO A 226 8.00 9.12 -18.46
CA PRO A 226 7.28 9.56 -17.27
C PRO A 226 5.81 9.87 -17.63
N TYR A 227 4.89 9.42 -16.78
CA TYR A 227 3.47 9.77 -16.85
C TYR A 227 2.99 10.37 -15.54
N ARG A 228 1.92 11.16 -15.61
CA ARG A 228 1.18 11.68 -14.46
C ARG A 228 -0.26 11.17 -14.54
N ALA A 229 -0.83 10.81 -13.40
CA ALA A 229 -2.24 10.47 -13.27
C ALA A 229 -2.92 11.32 -12.21
N SER A 230 -3.98 12.03 -12.61
CA SER A 230 -4.87 12.76 -11.72
C SER A 230 -6.13 11.94 -11.48
N VAL A 231 -6.50 11.71 -10.21
CA VAL A 231 -7.76 11.07 -9.83
C VAL A 231 -8.63 12.07 -9.07
N ILE A 232 -9.80 12.40 -9.60
CA ILE A 232 -10.74 13.31 -8.93
C ILE A 232 -11.70 12.50 -8.08
N ILE A 233 -11.75 12.81 -6.78
CA ILE A 233 -12.62 12.12 -5.82
C ILE A 233 -13.72 13.05 -5.36
N HIS A 234 -14.97 12.61 -5.52
CA HIS A 234 -16.14 13.36 -5.11
C HIS A 234 -16.32 13.29 -3.59
N MET A 235 -16.16 14.45 -2.94
CA MET A 235 -16.35 14.60 -1.50
C MET A 235 -17.76 15.07 -1.20
N LYS A 236 -18.47 14.33 -0.34
CA LYS A 236 -19.80 14.74 0.12
C LYS A 236 -19.64 15.73 1.28
N ASP A 237 -20.31 16.89 1.17
CA ASP A 237 -20.29 17.96 2.18
C ASP A 237 -18.88 18.44 2.56
N GLY A 238 -17.93 18.37 1.62
CA GLY A 238 -16.53 18.76 1.82
C GLY A 238 -15.74 17.83 2.76
N LYS A 239 -16.29 16.65 3.09
CA LYS A 239 -15.63 15.64 3.94
C LYS A 239 -15.16 14.47 3.11
N ARG A 240 -14.10 13.81 3.57
CA ARG A 240 -13.67 12.57 2.92
C ARG A 240 -14.72 11.48 3.11
N PRO A 241 -14.75 10.49 2.20
CA PRO A 241 -15.58 9.31 2.38
C PRO A 241 -15.25 8.62 3.71
N ALA A 242 -16.28 8.05 4.33
CA ALA A 242 -16.08 7.15 5.45
C ALA A 242 -15.74 5.74 4.94
N ARG A 243 -14.98 4.97 5.71
CA ARG A 243 -14.72 3.54 5.46
C ARG A 243 -16.03 2.79 5.18
N GLY A 244 -16.00 1.90 4.20
CA GLY A 244 -17.17 1.14 3.74
C GLY A 244 -18.19 1.93 2.89
N SER A 245 -17.97 3.21 2.64
CA SER A 245 -18.84 4.01 1.76
C SER A 245 -18.49 3.76 0.30
N ALA A 246 -19.49 3.88 -0.59
CA ALA A 246 -19.22 4.01 -2.02
C ALA A 246 -18.47 5.32 -2.27
N ILE A 247 -17.43 5.25 -3.11
CA ILE A 247 -16.63 6.41 -3.52
C ILE A 247 -16.93 6.67 -4.99
N GLU A 248 -17.34 7.90 -5.29
CA GLU A 248 -17.53 8.37 -6.65
C GLU A 248 -16.25 9.06 -7.12
N VAL A 249 -15.76 8.66 -8.29
CA VAL A 249 -14.54 9.20 -8.90
C VAL A 249 -14.74 9.42 -10.38
N ASP A 250 -14.08 10.45 -10.89
CA ASP A 250 -13.96 10.64 -12.34
C ASP A 250 -12.97 9.63 -12.90
N ASP A 251 -13.10 9.35 -14.21
CA ASP A 251 -12.13 8.52 -14.93
C ASP A 251 -10.71 9.10 -14.76
N PRO A 252 -9.71 8.30 -14.32
CA PRO A 252 -8.35 8.81 -14.12
C PRO A 252 -7.78 9.45 -15.37
N LEU A 253 -7.29 10.69 -15.23
CA LEU A 253 -6.65 11.42 -16.31
C LEU A 253 -5.15 11.11 -16.33
N ILE A 254 -4.74 10.26 -17.29
CA ILE A 254 -3.35 9.82 -17.45
C ILE A 254 -2.72 10.55 -18.63
N LYS A 255 -1.58 11.21 -18.42
CA LYS A 255 -0.85 11.98 -19.44
C LYS A 255 0.64 11.63 -19.45
N GLU A 256 1.17 11.39 -20.64
CA GLU A 256 2.62 11.34 -20.86
C GLU A 256 3.21 12.74 -20.63
N GLN A 257 4.35 12.79 -19.93
CA GLN A 257 5.11 14.01 -19.77
C GLN A 257 6.07 14.18 -20.93
N LYS A 258 5.93 15.29 -21.67
CA LYS A 258 6.85 15.66 -22.74
C LYS A 258 7.70 16.83 -22.28
N TYR A 259 9.01 16.66 -22.33
CA TYR A 259 9.95 17.75 -22.12
C TYR A 259 10.08 18.56 -23.42
N SER A 260 9.93 19.88 -23.32
CA SER A 260 10.26 20.84 -24.37
C SER A 260 11.76 21.11 -24.43
#